data_AF-A0AAX3WYL7-F1
#
_entry.id   AF-A0AAX3WYL7-F1
#
_cell.length_a   1.000
_cell.length_b   1.000
_cell.length_c   1.000
_cell.angle_alpha   90.00
_cell.angle_beta   90.00
_cell.angle_gamma   90.00
#
_symmetry.space_group_name_H-M   'P 1'
#
loop_
_entity.id
_entity.type
_entity.pdbx_description
1 polymer ?
#
loop_
_entity_poly.entity_id
_entity_poly.type
_entity_poly.pdbx_seq_one_letter_code
_entity_poly.pdbx_strand_id
1 'polypeptide(L)'
;MLVKGHNFKLSLFYWLLFIPIFLGISYKALFFDWQIQKYYFSELEDFARYIFVLAISFIEAFIYVLIIRFIVFLFQKQLHLNK
;
A
#
# COMPACT_ATOMS: atom_id res chain seq x y z
N MET A 1 -27.21 14.60 -18.88
CA MET A 1 -25.93 15.30 -18.64
C MET A 1 -25.02 14.34 -17.89
N LEU A 2 -24.14 13.64 -18.61
CA LEU A 2 -23.25 12.64 -18.01
C LEU A 2 -22.24 13.38 -17.11
N VAL A 3 -22.36 13.16 -15.80
CA VAL A 3 -21.47 13.71 -14.78
C VAL A 3 -20.04 13.32 -15.14
N LYS A 4 -19.20 14.32 -15.42
CA LYS A 4 -17.79 14.16 -15.78
C LYS A 4 -17.15 13.22 -14.75
N GLY A 5 -16.77 12.02 -15.18
CA GLY A 5 -16.13 11.03 -14.33
C GLY A 5 -14.95 11.67 -13.60
N HIS A 6 -14.97 11.61 -12.28
CA HIS A 6 -13.93 12.19 -11.46
C HIS A 6 -12.62 11.44 -11.76
N ASN A 7 -11.71 12.08 -12.51
CA ASN A 7 -10.45 11.47 -12.89
C ASN A 7 -9.71 11.04 -11.62
N PHE A 8 -9.47 9.74 -11.48
CA PHE A 8 -8.76 9.16 -10.35
C PHE A 8 -7.26 9.44 -10.48
N LYS A 9 -6.86 10.70 -10.30
CA LYS A 9 -5.45 11.09 -10.25
C LYS A 9 -5.00 11.08 -8.79
N LEU A 10 -4.10 10.15 -8.46
CA LEU A 10 -3.32 10.21 -7.23
C LEU A 10 -2.36 11.39 -7.34
N SER A 11 -2.42 12.32 -6.40
CA SER A 11 -1.45 13.41 -6.36
C SER A 11 -0.06 12.87 -6.04
N LEU A 12 0.97 13.62 -6.42
CA LEU A 12 2.36 13.28 -6.14
C LEU A 12 2.60 12.99 -4.64
N PHE A 13 1.86 13.66 -3.75
CA PHE A 13 1.93 13.43 -2.31
C PHE A 13 1.58 11.98 -1.91
N TYR A 14 0.51 11.41 -2.47
CA TYR A 14 0.13 10.02 -2.16
C TYR A 14 1.14 9.00 -2.70
N TRP A 15 1.78 9.28 -3.83
CA TRP A 15 2.89 8.48 -4.33
C TRP A 15 4.13 8.59 -3.45
N LEU A 16 4.41 9.77 -2.90
CA LEU A 16 5.52 9.99 -1.98
C LEU A 16 5.26 9.30 -0.63
N LEU A 17 4.00 9.23 -0.21
CA LEU A 17 3.55 8.54 1.00
C LEU A 17 3.50 7.01 0.82
N PHE A 18 3.28 6.54 -0.40
CA PHE A 18 3.35 5.12 -0.74
C PHE A 18 4.72 4.51 -0.46
N ILE A 19 5.80 5.20 -0.83
CA ILE A 19 7.19 4.71 -0.70
C ILE A 19 7.54 4.30 0.74
N PRO A 20 7.42 5.16 1.76
CA PRO A 20 7.76 4.78 3.14
C PRO A 20 6.80 3.72 3.71
N ILE A 21 5.53 3.71 3.32
CA ILE A 21 4.58 2.66 3.73
C ILE A 21 5.00 1.31 3.16
N PHE A 22 5.30 1.26 1.86
CA PHE A 22 5.77 0.06 1.19
C PHE A 22 7.07 -0.47 1.80
N LEU A 23 8.04 0.40 2.05
CA LEU A 23 9.30 0.02 2.70
C LEU A 23 9.07 -0.53 4.11
N GLY A 24 8.20 0.10 4.91
CA GLY A 24 7.88 -0.35 6.25
C GLY A 24 7.20 -1.72 6.28
N ILE A 25 6.21 -1.95 5.42
CA ILE A 25 5.49 -3.22 5.32
C ILE A 25 6.42 -4.32 4.81
N SER A 26 7.18 -4.05 3.75
CA SER A 26 8.13 -5.01 3.19
C SER A 26 9.19 -5.38 4.21
N TYR A 27 9.74 -4.41 4.94
CA TYR A 27 10.69 -4.67 6.02
C TYR A 27 10.08 -5.55 7.11
N LYS A 28 8.86 -5.25 7.57
CA LYS A 28 8.16 -6.08 8.54
C LYS A 28 7.95 -7.52 8.02
N ALA A 29 7.45 -7.65 6.79
CA ALA A 29 7.14 -8.94 6.18
C ALA A 29 8.39 -9.77 5.85
N LEU A 30 9.55 -9.14 5.66
CA LEU A 30 10.81 -9.83 5.41
C LEU A 30 11.51 -10.28 6.70
N PHE A 31 11.51 -9.44 7.74
CA PHE A 31 12.34 -9.65 8.93
C PHE A 31 11.58 -10.17 10.15
N PHE A 32 10.27 -9.92 10.23
CA PHE A 32 9.45 -10.31 11.39
C PHE A 32 8.44 -11.42 11.08
N ASP A 33 8.10 -11.64 9.80
CA ASP A 33 7.31 -12.81 9.43
C ASP A 33 8.19 -14.06 9.41
N TRP A 34 8.02 -14.83 10.48
CA TRP A 34 8.65 -16.11 10.81
C TRP A 34 8.68 -17.16 9.69
N GLN A 35 7.79 -17.02 8.71
CA GLN A 35 7.66 -17.99 7.62
C GLN A 35 8.92 -18.05 6.74
N ILE A 36 9.53 -16.91 6.41
CA ILE A 36 10.71 -16.86 5.55
C ILE A 36 11.94 -17.43 6.26
N GLN A 37 12.13 -17.07 7.53
CA GLN A 37 13.31 -17.48 8.31
C GLN A 37 13.37 -18.97 8.62
N LYS A 38 12.22 -19.64 8.76
CA LYS A 38 12.18 -21.02 9.27
C LYS A 38 12.40 -22.14 8.25
N TYR A 39 12.30 -21.82 6.97
CA TYR A 39 12.36 -22.82 5.92
C TYR A 39 13.37 -22.36 4.87
N TYR A 40 14.60 -22.84 4.99
CA TYR A 40 15.60 -22.79 3.93
C TYR A 40 15.27 -23.89 2.93
N PHE A 41 14.71 -23.52 1.77
CA PHE A 41 14.54 -24.42 0.64
C PHE A 41 15.65 -24.17 -0.39
N SER A 42 15.51 -24.67 -1.62
CA SER A 42 16.47 -24.38 -2.69
C SER A 42 16.55 -22.88 -2.99
N GLU A 43 17.69 -22.40 -3.49
CA GLU A 43 17.95 -20.96 -3.77
C GLU A 43 16.85 -20.31 -4.64
N LEU A 44 16.26 -21.07 -5.57
CA LEU A 44 15.19 -20.63 -6.46
C LEU A 44 13.85 -20.41 -5.74
N GLU A 45 13.55 -21.27 -4.77
CA GLU A 45 12.32 -21.21 -4.00
C GLU A 45 12.34 -20.05 -3.00
N ASP A 46 13.49 -19.83 -2.36
CA ASP A 46 13.71 -18.68 -1.48
C ASP A 46 13.59 -17.35 -2.25
N PHE A 47 14.17 -17.27 -3.45
CA PHE A 47 14.04 -16.11 -4.33
C PHE A 47 12.59 -15.83 -4.72
N ALA A 48 11.85 -16.86 -5.17
CA ALA A 48 10.45 -16.73 -5.53
C ALA A 48 9.60 -16.24 -4.33
N ARG A 49 9.92 -16.72 -3.12
CA ARG A 49 9.24 -16.31 -1.89
C ARG A 49 9.46 -14.83 -1.56
N TYR A 50 10.69 -14.33 -1.69
CA TYR A 50 10.97 -12.91 -1.51
C TYR A 50 10.19 -12.04 -2.49
N ILE A 51 10.15 -12.43 -3.77
CA ILE A 51 9.35 -11.72 -4.78
C ILE A 51 7.86 -11.71 -4.38
N PHE A 52 7.35 -12.85 -3.92
CA PHE A 52 5.94 -12.98 -3.53
C PHE A 52 5.60 -12.08 -2.35
N VAL A 53 6.46 -12.04 -1.33
CA VAL A 53 6.30 -11.17 -0.15
C VAL A 53 6.34 -9.70 -0.56
N LEU A 54 7.25 -9.30 -1.45
CA LEU A 54 7.28 -7.94 -1.98
C LEU A 54 6.04 -7.58 -2.79
N ALA A 55 5.52 -8.51 -3.60
CA ALA A 55 4.28 -8.31 -4.36
C ALA A 55 3.06 -8.12 -3.44
N ILE A 56 2.94 -8.93 -2.39
CA ILE A 56 1.88 -8.77 -1.37
C ILE A 56 2.05 -7.43 -0.65
N SER A 57 3.27 -7.11 -0.23
CA SER A 57 3.58 -5.84 0.47
C SER A 57 3.26 -4.62 -0.41
N PHE A 58 3.46 -4.72 -1.72
CA PHE A 58 3.11 -3.68 -2.69
C PHE A 58 1.60 -3.45 -2.74
N ILE A 59 0.81 -4.53 -2.84
CA ILE A 59 -0.65 -4.47 -2.85
C ILE A 59 -1.16 -3.90 -1.52
N GLU A 60 -0.61 -4.35 -0.40
CA GLU A 60 -1.00 -3.88 0.93
C GLU A 60 -0.71 -2.38 1.10
N ALA A 61 0.49 -1.92 0.73
CA ALA A 61 0.85 -0.50 0.72
C ALA A 61 -0.09 0.34 -0.14
N PHE A 62 -0.48 -0.20 -1.30
CA PHE A 62 -1.40 0.48 -2.21
C PHE A 62 -2.79 0.64 -1.58
N ILE A 63 -3.30 -0.41 -0.93
CA ILE A 63 -4.57 -0.37 -0.19
C ILE A 63 -4.52 0.66 0.94
N TYR A 64 -3.43 0.73 1.72
CA TYR A 64 -3.30 1.75 2.76
C TYR A 64 -3.36 3.17 2.20
N VAL A 65 -2.68 3.45 1.09
CA VAL A 65 -2.74 4.77 0.44
C VAL A 65 -4.16 5.11 -0.02
N LEU A 66 -4.90 4.12 -0.54
CA LEU A 66 -6.31 4.29 -0.90
C LEU A 66 -7.19 4.61 0.31
N ILE A 67 -6.99 3.92 1.43
CA ILE A 67 -7.71 4.15 2.69
C ILE A 67 -7.41 5.56 3.22
N ILE A 68 -6.14 5.96 3.27
CA ILE A 68 -5.74 7.30 3.72
C ILE A 68 -6.41 8.37 2.86
N ARG A 69 -6.40 8.21 1.54
CA ARG A 69 -7.08 9.14 0.63
C ARG A 69 -8.58 9.19 0.88
N PHE A 70 -9.22 8.05 1.12
CA PHE A 70 -10.64 7.97 1.41
C PHE A 70 -10.98 8.70 2.72
N ILE A 71 -10.17 8.50 3.76
CA ILE A 71 -10.31 9.20 5.05
C ILE A 71 -10.20 10.71 4.85
N VAL A 72 -9.17 11.19 4.14
CA VAL A 72 -9.00 12.62 3.85
C VAL A 72 -10.21 13.19 3.12
N PHE A 73 -10.76 12.45 2.15
CA PHE A 73 -11.98 12.86 1.43
C PHE A 73 -13.19 12.98 2.36
N LEU A 74 -13.40 12.03 3.29
CA LEU A 74 -14.48 12.09 4.26
C LEU A 74 -14.35 13.32 5.18
N PHE A 75 -13.14 13.60 5.69
CA PHE A 75 -12.90 14.78 6.52
C PHE A 75 -13.16 16.09 5.78
N GLN A 76 -12.71 16.21 4.53
CA GLN A 76 -12.97 17.40 3.71
C GLN A 76 -14.47 17.58 3.45
N LYS A 77 -15.20 16.50 3.16
CA LYS A 77 -16.65 16.53 2.97
C LYS A 77 -17.37 16.98 4.24
N GLN A 78 -16.98 16.47 5.40
CA GLN A 78 -17.60 16.82 6.68
C GLN A 78 -17.31 18.28 7.08
N LEU A 79 -16.11 18.79 6.83
CA LEU A 79 -15.77 20.21 7.04
C LEU A 79 -16.59 21.15 6.15
N HIS A 80 -16.89 20.75 4.91
CA HIS A 80 -17.71 21.54 4.00
C HIS A 80 -19.19 21.60 4.38
N LEU A 81 -19.72 20.56 5.01
CA LEU A 81 -21.12 20.51 5.46
C LEU A 81 -21.37 21.29 6.75
N ASN A 82 -20.30 21.62 7.50
CA ASN A 82 -20.39 22.31 8.79
C ASN A 82 -20.04 23.82 8.69
N LYS A 83 -19.85 24.33 7.47
CA LYS A 83 -19.72 25.76 7.14
C LYS A 83 -21.02 26.26 6.52
#